data_AF-A0A415JSW7-F1
#
_entry.id   AF-A0A415JSW7-F1
#
_cell.length_a   1.000
_cell.length_b   1.000
_cell.length_c   1.000
_cell.angle_alpha   90.00
_cell.angle_beta   90.00
_cell.angle_gamma   90.00
#
_symmetry.space_group_name_H-M   'P 1'
#
loop_
_entity.id
_entity.type
_entity.pdbx_description
1 polymer ?
#
loop_
_entity_poly.entity_id
_entity_poly.type
_entity_poly.pdbx_seq_one_letter_code
_entity_poly.pdbx_strand_id
1 'polypeptide(L)'
;IEERVKDALNRMTLEEKVKMIHAQSKFSSAGVPRLGIPEVWATDGPHGIRPEVLWDEWDQAGWTNDSCIAYPALTCLSATWNPEMSHLYGKSIGEEARYRKKDILLGPGVNIYRTPLNGRNFEYMGEDPYLSATMVVPYIKGVQENGVAACVKHYALNNQEFNRHTTNVQLSDRALYE
;
A
#
# COMPACT_ATOMS: atom_id res chain seq x y z
N ILE A 1 5.00 -4.29 -23.28
CA ILE A 1 4.48 -3.26 -22.34
C ILE A 1 5.29 -1.99 -22.46
N GLU A 2 6.62 -2.06 -22.30
CA GLU A 2 7.54 -0.92 -22.45
C GLU A 2 7.32 -0.04 -23.69
N GLU A 3 7.13 -0.65 -24.87
CA GLU A 3 6.87 0.10 -26.10
C GLU A 3 5.59 0.96 -26.02
N ARG A 4 4.53 0.44 -25.39
CA ARG A 4 3.26 1.16 -25.20
C ARG A 4 3.39 2.28 -24.17
N VAL A 5 4.18 2.06 -23.12
CA VAL A 5 4.47 3.11 -22.12
C VAL A 5 5.27 4.24 -22.78
N LYS A 6 6.29 3.91 -23.56
CA LYS A 6 7.08 4.90 -24.32
C LYS A 6 6.23 5.67 -25.33
N ASP A 7 5.37 4.99 -26.09
CA ASP A 7 4.41 5.66 -27.00
C ASP A 7 3.49 6.62 -26.25
N ALA A 8 2.88 6.17 -25.14
CA ALA A 8 1.99 6.99 -24.33
C ALA A 8 2.72 8.24 -23.81
N LEU A 9 3.92 8.09 -23.23
CA LEU A 9 4.72 9.21 -22.73
C LEU A 9 5.12 10.21 -23.82
N ASN A 10 5.36 9.74 -25.05
CA ASN A 10 5.65 10.61 -26.19
C ASN A 10 4.41 11.38 -26.66
N ARG A 11 3.22 10.79 -26.51
CA ARG A 11 1.95 11.39 -26.94
C ARG A 11 1.33 12.29 -25.89
N MET A 12 1.70 12.17 -24.62
CA MET A 12 1.22 13.05 -23.53
C MET A 12 1.75 14.47 -23.66
N THR A 13 0.90 15.46 -23.37
CA THR A 13 1.35 16.84 -23.17
C THR A 13 2.10 16.97 -21.84
N LEU A 14 2.75 18.11 -21.60
CA LEU A 14 3.39 18.37 -20.31
C LEU A 14 2.35 18.38 -19.18
N GLU A 15 1.20 18.99 -19.41
CA GLU A 15 0.11 19.11 -18.44
C GLU A 15 -0.43 17.74 -18.04
N GLU A 16 -0.55 16.80 -18.98
CA GLU A 16 -0.96 15.42 -18.71
C GLU A 16 0.09 14.66 -17.90
N LYS A 17 1.39 14.85 -18.20
CA LYS A 17 2.49 14.28 -17.41
C LYS A 17 2.45 14.82 -15.98
N VAL A 18 2.20 16.11 -15.79
CA VAL A 18 2.07 16.74 -14.47
C VAL A 18 0.88 16.14 -13.72
N LYS A 19 -0.29 16.03 -14.35
CA LYS A 19 -1.49 15.44 -13.73
C LYS A 19 -1.31 13.99 -13.28
N MET A 20 -0.41 13.23 -13.93
CA MET A 20 -0.13 11.84 -13.58
C MET A 20 0.76 11.68 -12.34
N ILE A 21 1.50 12.72 -11.92
CA ILE A 21 2.47 12.64 -10.82
C ILE A 21 1.99 13.27 -9.50
N HIS A 22 0.72 13.66 -9.42
CA HIS A 22 0.09 14.07 -8.18
C HIS A 22 -1.33 13.53 -8.07
N ALA A 23 -1.84 13.45 -6.85
CA ALA A 23 -3.21 13.04 -6.62
C ALA A 23 -4.19 14.14 -7.09
N GLN A 24 -5.36 13.75 -7.57
CA GLN A 24 -6.49 14.64 -7.90
C GLN A 24 -7.65 14.53 -6.89
N SER A 25 -7.53 13.58 -5.96
CA SER A 25 -8.40 13.34 -4.82
C SER A 25 -7.55 12.73 -3.69
N LYS A 26 -8.14 12.32 -2.56
CA LYS A 26 -7.39 11.58 -1.54
C LYS A 26 -6.75 10.29 -2.05
N PHE A 27 -7.38 9.63 -3.03
CA PHE A 27 -7.00 8.28 -3.44
C PHE A 27 -6.97 8.04 -4.94
N SER A 28 -7.03 9.08 -5.77
CA SER A 28 -6.95 8.90 -7.21
C SER A 28 -5.98 9.86 -7.89
N SER A 29 -5.49 9.44 -9.05
CA SER A 29 -4.76 10.27 -10.02
C SER A 29 -5.50 10.27 -11.36
N ALA A 30 -5.32 11.34 -12.15
CA ALA A 30 -6.23 11.69 -13.25
C ALA A 30 -6.20 10.76 -14.48
N GLY A 31 -5.19 9.91 -14.63
CA GLY A 31 -5.01 9.17 -15.87
C GLY A 31 -4.79 10.10 -17.07
N VAL A 32 -5.00 9.57 -18.28
CA VAL A 32 -5.04 10.33 -19.54
C VAL A 32 -6.13 9.74 -20.46
N PRO A 33 -7.41 10.13 -20.27
CA PRO A 33 -8.54 9.48 -20.96
C PRO A 33 -8.46 9.50 -22.49
N ARG A 34 -7.95 10.58 -23.11
CA ARG A 34 -7.80 10.65 -24.58
C ARG A 34 -6.82 9.62 -25.15
N LEU A 35 -5.94 9.08 -24.32
CA LEU A 35 -4.99 8.01 -24.66
C LEU A 35 -5.47 6.63 -24.18
N GLY A 36 -6.69 6.54 -23.64
CA GLY A 36 -7.24 5.31 -23.07
C GLY A 36 -6.62 4.90 -21.74
N ILE A 37 -5.98 5.83 -21.02
CA ILE A 37 -5.42 5.59 -19.69
C ILE A 37 -6.46 6.06 -18.67
N PRO A 38 -7.09 5.14 -17.91
CA PRO A 38 -8.09 5.52 -16.91
C PRO A 38 -7.44 6.21 -15.72
N GLU A 39 -8.28 6.78 -14.85
CA GLU A 39 -7.85 7.16 -13.51
C GLU A 39 -7.27 5.95 -12.77
N VAL A 40 -6.29 6.20 -11.91
CA VAL A 40 -5.70 5.18 -11.05
C VAL A 40 -6.20 5.41 -9.64
N TRP A 41 -6.85 4.40 -9.07
CA TRP A 41 -7.45 4.43 -7.75
C TRP A 41 -6.64 3.61 -6.75
N ALA A 42 -6.27 4.24 -5.64
CA ALA A 42 -5.61 3.63 -4.50
C ALA A 42 -6.61 3.39 -3.36
N THR A 43 -6.22 2.58 -2.39
CA THR A 43 -6.93 2.43 -1.11
C THR A 43 -5.99 1.95 -0.01
N ASP A 44 -6.27 2.32 1.24
CA ASP A 44 -5.65 1.70 2.41
C ASP A 44 -6.35 0.37 2.69
N GLY A 45 -5.67 -0.61 3.25
CA GLY A 45 -4.24 -0.64 3.51
C GLY A 45 -3.77 -2.04 3.93
N PRO A 46 -2.81 -2.15 4.86
CA PRO A 46 -2.08 -3.42 5.07
C PRO A 46 -2.93 -4.59 5.57
N HIS A 47 -4.07 -4.33 6.24
CA HIS A 47 -4.90 -5.37 6.87
C HIS A 47 -6.39 -5.25 6.53
N GLY A 48 -6.69 -4.92 5.28
CA GLY A 48 -8.05 -4.82 4.74
C GLY A 48 -8.26 -3.56 3.94
N ILE A 49 -9.34 -3.51 3.18
CA ILE A 49 -9.73 -2.32 2.42
C ILE A 49 -10.55 -1.42 3.31
N ARG A 50 -10.27 -0.11 3.37
CA ARG A 50 -11.15 0.81 4.11
C ARG A 50 -12.40 1.20 3.29
N PRO A 51 -13.48 1.63 3.97
CA PRO A 51 -14.59 2.29 3.31
C PRO A 51 -14.15 3.52 2.52
N GLU A 52 -14.94 3.90 1.52
CA GLU A 52 -14.75 5.11 0.73
C GLU A 52 -14.76 6.34 1.61
N VAL A 53 -13.94 7.30 1.21
CA VAL A 53 -13.87 8.63 1.83
C VAL A 53 -14.42 9.68 0.87
N LEU A 54 -14.73 10.85 1.40
CA LEU A 54 -15.05 12.01 0.58
C LEU A 54 -13.86 12.40 -0.32
N TRP A 55 -14.15 13.01 -1.47
CA TRP A 55 -13.20 13.23 -2.55
C TRP A 55 -11.90 13.93 -2.09
N ASP A 56 -12.02 15.03 -1.35
CA ASP A 56 -10.88 15.83 -0.86
C ASP A 56 -10.78 15.89 0.68
N GLU A 57 -11.47 15.00 1.39
CA GLU A 57 -11.53 14.99 2.86
C GLU A 57 -11.21 13.59 3.42
N TRP A 58 -10.81 13.53 4.69
CA TRP A 58 -10.46 12.26 5.34
C TRP A 58 -11.68 11.54 5.95
N ASP A 59 -12.84 12.20 5.95
CA ASP A 59 -14.08 11.66 6.48
C ASP A 59 -14.63 10.58 5.55
N GLN A 60 -15.27 9.57 6.15
CA GLN A 60 -15.93 8.50 5.41
C GLN A 60 -17.08 9.08 4.56
N ALA A 61 -17.29 8.51 3.38
CA ALA A 61 -18.35 8.95 2.47
C ALA A 61 -19.77 8.67 3.00
N GLY A 62 -19.91 7.93 4.10
CA GLY A 62 -21.20 7.66 4.76
C GLY A 62 -22.13 6.73 3.98
N TRP A 63 -21.58 5.91 3.07
CA TRP A 63 -22.35 5.00 2.25
C TRP A 63 -22.90 3.82 3.05
N THR A 64 -24.18 3.49 2.88
CA THR A 64 -24.85 2.40 3.61
C THR A 64 -24.58 1.01 3.01
N ASN A 65 -23.95 0.95 1.84
CA ASN A 65 -23.63 -0.26 1.10
C ASN A 65 -22.12 -0.50 0.96
N ASP A 66 -21.33 0.07 1.86
CA ASP A 66 -19.87 0.13 1.74
C ASP A 66 -19.13 -0.60 2.89
N SER A 67 -19.60 -1.80 3.19
CA SER A 67 -18.97 -2.66 4.20
C SER A 67 -17.67 -3.27 3.68
N CYS A 68 -16.68 -3.37 4.56
CA CYS A 68 -15.35 -3.90 4.25
C CYS A 68 -14.90 -4.96 5.27
N ILE A 69 -13.94 -5.79 4.88
CA ILE A 69 -13.36 -6.79 5.79
C ILE A 69 -12.18 -6.17 6.55
N ALA A 70 -12.28 -6.16 7.87
CA ALA A 70 -11.16 -5.86 8.76
C ALA A 70 -10.45 -7.17 9.13
N TYR A 71 -9.28 -7.40 8.54
CA TYR A 71 -8.48 -8.59 8.83
C TYR A 71 -7.65 -8.40 10.12
N PRO A 72 -7.15 -9.48 10.74
CA PRO A 72 -6.20 -9.38 11.84
C PRO A 72 -4.99 -8.53 11.45
N ALA A 73 -4.50 -7.70 12.36
CA ALA A 73 -3.34 -6.83 12.11
C ALA A 73 -2.11 -7.64 11.63
N LEU A 74 -1.17 -7.00 10.92
CA LEU A 74 -0.04 -7.73 10.34
C LEU A 74 0.89 -8.36 11.40
N THR A 75 0.89 -7.85 12.64
CA THR A 75 1.54 -8.52 13.77
C THR A 75 0.93 -9.89 14.04
N CYS A 76 -0.40 -10.00 14.00
CA CYS A 76 -1.12 -11.26 14.19
C CYS A 76 -0.87 -12.22 13.03
N LEU A 77 -0.87 -11.72 11.79
CA LEU A 77 -0.52 -12.52 10.61
C LEU A 77 0.91 -13.07 10.73
N SER A 78 1.87 -12.24 11.10
CA SER A 78 3.28 -12.64 11.20
C SER A 78 3.51 -13.62 12.34
N ALA A 79 2.75 -13.50 13.44
CA ALA A 79 2.76 -14.47 14.54
C ALA A 79 2.27 -15.88 14.15
N THR A 80 1.71 -16.06 12.95
CA THR A 80 1.38 -17.40 12.43
C THR A 80 2.60 -18.15 11.90
N TRP A 81 3.68 -17.45 11.52
CA TRP A 81 4.86 -18.02 10.85
C TRP A 81 4.50 -18.89 9.63
N ASN A 82 3.40 -18.56 8.95
CA ASN A 82 2.80 -19.37 7.90
C ASN A 82 2.72 -18.58 6.57
N PRO A 83 3.68 -18.78 5.67
CA PRO A 83 3.72 -18.12 4.35
C PRO A 83 2.47 -18.38 3.49
N GLU A 84 1.88 -19.57 3.58
CA GLU A 84 0.66 -19.93 2.87
C GLU A 84 -0.53 -19.11 3.39
N MET A 85 -0.60 -18.87 4.70
CA MET A 85 -1.58 -17.98 5.31
C MET A 85 -1.39 -16.53 4.85
N SER A 86 -0.15 -16.06 4.75
CA SER A 86 0.14 -14.74 4.19
C SER A 86 -0.31 -14.60 2.74
N HIS A 87 -0.11 -15.64 1.91
CA HIS A 87 -0.60 -15.64 0.53
C HIS A 87 -2.12 -15.57 0.48
N LEU A 88 -2.82 -16.41 1.25
CA LEU A 88 -4.27 -16.40 1.33
C LEU A 88 -4.80 -15.04 1.79
N TYR A 89 -4.18 -14.44 2.80
CA TYR A 89 -4.50 -13.11 3.30
C TYR A 89 -4.37 -12.05 2.21
N GLY A 90 -3.24 -12.03 1.50
CA GLY A 90 -3.01 -11.11 0.38
C GLY A 90 -4.00 -11.32 -0.76
N LYS A 91 -4.31 -12.58 -1.09
CA LYS A 91 -5.31 -12.93 -2.11
C LYS A 91 -6.69 -12.39 -1.76
N SER A 92 -7.16 -12.61 -0.53
CA SER A 92 -8.49 -12.15 -0.12
C SER A 92 -8.62 -10.62 -0.13
N ILE A 93 -7.57 -9.90 0.30
CA ILE A 93 -7.56 -8.43 0.21
C ILE A 93 -7.52 -7.98 -1.26
N GLY A 94 -6.73 -8.64 -2.11
CA GLY A 94 -6.67 -8.36 -3.54
C GLY A 94 -8.02 -8.53 -4.25
N GLU A 95 -8.77 -9.58 -3.89
CA GLU A 95 -10.14 -9.82 -4.39
C GLU A 95 -11.08 -8.68 -3.97
N GLU A 96 -11.05 -8.25 -2.70
CA GLU A 96 -11.86 -7.13 -2.21
C GLU A 96 -11.48 -5.80 -2.89
N ALA A 97 -10.19 -5.51 -3.01
CA ALA A 97 -9.69 -4.33 -3.72
C ALA A 97 -10.18 -4.30 -5.18
N ARG A 98 -10.10 -5.44 -5.88
CA ARG A 98 -10.53 -5.56 -7.27
C ARG A 98 -12.04 -5.41 -7.41
N TYR A 99 -12.81 -6.03 -6.53
CA TYR A 99 -14.28 -5.87 -6.47
C TYR A 99 -14.66 -4.39 -6.31
N ARG A 100 -13.93 -3.66 -5.48
CA ARG A 100 -14.09 -2.22 -5.22
C ARG A 100 -13.43 -1.31 -6.26
N LYS A 101 -12.97 -1.88 -7.38
CA LYS A 101 -12.34 -1.17 -8.51
C LYS A 101 -11.12 -0.33 -8.09
N LYS A 102 -10.29 -0.86 -7.20
CA LYS A 102 -9.02 -0.26 -6.81
C LYS A 102 -7.89 -0.87 -7.62
N ASP A 103 -6.96 -0.03 -8.02
CA ASP A 103 -5.78 -0.41 -8.82
C ASP A 103 -4.54 -0.61 -7.93
N ILE A 104 -4.45 0.13 -6.81
CA ILE A 104 -3.30 0.08 -5.90
C ILE A 104 -3.76 -0.09 -4.45
N LEU A 105 -3.26 -1.12 -3.78
CA LEU A 105 -3.33 -1.26 -2.33
C LEU A 105 -2.16 -0.54 -1.68
N LEU A 106 -2.43 0.43 -0.80
CA LEU A 106 -1.44 1.13 0.02
C LEU A 106 -0.99 0.22 1.18
N GLY A 107 -0.31 -0.86 0.86
CA GLY A 107 0.23 -1.84 1.78
C GLY A 107 0.95 -2.96 1.03
N PRO A 108 1.62 -3.88 1.75
CA PRO A 108 1.68 -4.00 3.20
C PRO A 108 2.70 -3.05 3.86
N GLY A 109 2.60 -2.91 5.18
CA GLY A 109 3.56 -2.19 6.00
C GLY A 109 4.73 -3.11 6.44
N VAL A 110 5.98 -2.65 6.30
CA VAL A 110 7.19 -3.47 6.53
C VAL A 110 8.26 -2.80 7.39
N ASN A 111 7.95 -1.69 8.07
CA ASN A 111 8.94 -1.08 8.96
C ASN A 111 9.23 -2.00 10.16
N ILE A 112 10.50 -2.10 10.54
CA ILE A 112 10.97 -2.92 11.65
C ILE A 112 10.53 -2.35 13.02
N TYR A 113 10.15 -3.21 13.95
CA TYR A 113 9.91 -2.83 15.35
C TYR A 113 11.22 -2.51 16.08
N ARG A 114 11.74 -1.31 15.85
CA ARG A 114 12.90 -0.81 16.60
C ARG A 114 12.58 -0.52 18.07
N THR A 115 11.34 -0.11 18.34
CA THR A 115 10.86 0.25 19.67
C THR A 115 9.47 -0.31 19.87
N PRO A 116 9.14 -0.87 21.06
CA PRO A 116 7.78 -1.35 21.34
C PRO A 116 6.77 -0.20 21.44
N LEU A 117 7.22 1.05 21.55
CA LEU A 117 6.39 2.23 21.75
C LEU A 117 5.87 2.88 20.45
N ASN A 118 6.27 2.36 19.29
CA ASN A 118 5.83 2.94 18.03
C ASN A 118 4.34 2.68 17.80
N GLY A 119 3.57 3.76 17.59
CA GLY A 119 2.11 3.70 17.44
C GLY A 119 1.62 2.89 16.25
N ARG A 120 2.49 2.59 15.28
CA ARG A 120 2.16 1.80 14.09
C ARG A 120 2.71 0.38 14.09
N ASN A 121 3.28 -0.10 15.21
CA ASN A 121 3.79 -1.48 15.25
C ASN A 121 2.72 -2.50 14.85
N PHE A 122 1.47 -2.35 15.28
CA PHE A 122 0.41 -3.29 14.91
C PHE A 122 0.27 -3.52 13.39
N GLU A 123 0.59 -2.51 12.58
CA GLU A 123 0.42 -2.54 11.12
C GLU A 123 1.63 -3.14 10.37
N TYR A 124 2.76 -3.42 11.03
CA TYR A 124 3.92 -4.08 10.41
C TYR A 124 4.05 -5.55 10.85
N MET A 125 5.18 -6.19 10.51
CA MET A 125 5.34 -7.65 10.58
C MET A 125 6.30 -8.15 11.68
N GLY A 126 6.97 -7.27 12.41
CA GLY A 126 7.84 -7.68 13.52
C GLY A 126 9.12 -6.88 13.66
N GLU A 127 9.96 -7.33 14.60
CA GLU A 127 11.33 -6.84 14.78
C GLU A 127 12.35 -7.58 13.90
N ASP A 128 12.03 -8.78 13.43
CA ASP A 128 12.94 -9.62 12.65
C ASP A 128 12.77 -9.37 11.14
N PRO A 129 13.83 -8.94 10.42
CA PRO A 129 13.75 -8.67 8.99
C PRO A 129 13.50 -9.93 8.16
N TYR A 130 14.02 -11.09 8.60
CA TYR A 130 13.85 -12.35 7.88
C TYR A 130 12.41 -12.85 7.91
N LEU A 131 11.77 -12.85 9.07
CA LEU A 131 10.35 -13.15 9.25
C LEU A 131 9.50 -12.17 8.45
N SER A 132 9.77 -10.88 8.56
CA SER A 132 9.05 -9.84 7.81
C SER A 132 9.13 -10.09 6.31
N ALA A 133 10.32 -10.36 5.77
CA ALA A 133 10.51 -10.67 4.36
C ALA A 133 9.80 -11.98 3.94
N THR A 134 9.90 -13.02 4.77
CA THR A 134 9.28 -14.34 4.54
C THR A 134 7.76 -14.23 4.47
N MET A 135 7.16 -13.41 5.32
CA MET A 135 5.71 -13.23 5.41
C MET A 135 5.16 -12.22 4.40
N VAL A 136 5.92 -11.18 4.05
CA VAL A 136 5.43 -10.10 3.17
C VAL A 136 5.41 -10.47 1.69
N VAL A 137 6.40 -11.24 1.22
CA VAL A 137 6.49 -11.64 -0.19
C VAL A 137 5.24 -12.42 -0.65
N PRO A 138 4.77 -13.47 0.06
CA PRO A 138 3.55 -14.18 -0.32
C PRO A 138 2.30 -13.29 -0.23
N TYR A 139 2.20 -12.39 0.75
CA TYR A 139 1.13 -11.38 0.82
C TYR A 139 1.07 -10.56 -0.48
N ILE A 140 2.21 -10.00 -0.90
CA ILE A 140 2.29 -9.14 -2.09
C ILE A 140 1.89 -9.92 -3.34
N LYS A 141 2.36 -11.16 -3.48
CA LYS A 141 1.98 -12.04 -4.59
C LYS A 141 0.48 -12.28 -4.63
N GLY A 142 -0.14 -12.61 -3.48
CA GLY A 142 -1.58 -12.81 -3.39
C GLY A 142 -2.38 -11.58 -3.80
N VAL A 143 -1.98 -10.37 -3.37
CA VAL A 143 -2.63 -9.13 -3.81
C VAL A 143 -2.51 -8.96 -5.33
N GLN A 144 -1.31 -9.14 -5.87
CA GLN A 144 -1.02 -8.89 -7.28
C GLN A 144 -1.62 -9.92 -8.25
N GLU A 145 -1.88 -11.15 -7.81
CA GLU A 145 -2.61 -12.16 -8.59
C GLU A 145 -4.02 -11.69 -9.00
N ASN A 146 -4.60 -10.73 -8.27
CA ASN A 146 -5.92 -10.16 -8.53
C ASN A 146 -5.91 -8.94 -9.46
N GLY A 147 -4.75 -8.58 -10.03
CA GLY A 147 -4.60 -7.39 -10.87
C GLY A 147 -4.62 -6.08 -10.09
N VAL A 148 -4.24 -6.11 -8.81
CA VAL A 148 -4.09 -4.95 -7.92
C VAL A 148 -2.62 -4.80 -7.56
N ALA A 149 -2.04 -3.62 -7.74
CA ALA A 149 -0.65 -3.38 -7.36
C ALA A 149 -0.52 -3.26 -5.83
N ALA A 150 0.52 -3.86 -5.25
CA ALA A 150 0.89 -3.62 -3.87
C ALA A 150 1.82 -2.39 -3.77
N CYS A 151 1.71 -1.63 -2.69
CA CYS A 151 2.57 -0.50 -2.37
C CYS A 151 3.23 -0.75 -1.01
N VAL A 152 4.40 -1.38 -1.04
CA VAL A 152 5.21 -1.66 0.15
C VAL A 152 5.58 -0.34 0.83
N LYS A 153 5.27 -0.23 2.13
CA LYS A 153 5.46 1.03 2.88
C LYS A 153 6.02 0.79 4.29
N HIS A 154 6.67 1.75 4.93
CA HIS A 154 7.14 3.03 4.42
C HIS A 154 8.65 2.91 4.22
N TYR A 155 9.10 3.04 2.98
CA TYR A 155 10.52 2.99 2.68
C TYR A 155 11.17 4.35 2.99
N ALA A 156 12.10 4.45 3.95
CA ALA A 156 12.48 3.48 4.97
C ALA A 156 12.52 4.15 6.36
N LEU A 157 12.80 3.37 7.41
CA LEU A 157 13.10 3.87 8.75
C LEU A 157 11.99 4.66 9.47
N ASN A 158 10.73 4.50 9.05
CA ASN A 158 9.57 5.05 9.77
C ASN A 158 9.20 4.15 10.97
N ASN A 159 10.12 4.03 11.94
CA ASN A 159 9.99 3.13 13.09
C ASN A 159 9.49 3.84 14.37
N GLN A 160 9.03 5.08 14.27
CA GLN A 160 8.39 5.84 15.37
C GLN A 160 7.44 6.89 14.81
N GLU A 161 6.28 7.07 15.44
CA GLU A 161 5.33 8.12 15.04
C GLU A 161 5.66 9.51 15.61
N PHE A 162 6.35 9.55 16.76
CA PHE A 162 6.74 10.81 17.39
C PHE A 162 7.65 11.62 16.45
N ASN A 163 7.18 12.81 16.07
CA ASN A 163 7.85 13.72 15.12
C ASN A 163 8.23 13.08 13.78
N ARG A 164 7.44 12.12 13.27
CA ARG A 164 7.74 11.39 12.01
C ARG A 164 7.97 12.29 10.78
N HIS A 165 7.44 13.51 10.77
CA HIS A 165 7.60 14.45 9.65
C HIS A 165 8.91 15.25 9.67
N THR A 166 9.65 15.25 10.78
CA THR A 166 10.86 16.06 10.98
C THR A 166 12.04 15.28 11.56
N THR A 167 11.83 14.02 11.95
CA THR A 167 12.87 13.17 12.52
C THR A 167 13.91 12.79 11.47
N ASN A 168 15.19 12.92 11.83
CA ASN A 168 16.31 12.40 11.06
C ASN A 168 16.88 11.15 11.76
N VAL A 169 16.73 9.99 11.14
CA VAL A 169 17.20 8.71 11.71
C VAL A 169 18.69 8.54 11.42
N GLN A 170 19.50 8.49 12.46
CA GLN A 170 20.94 8.27 12.38
C GLN A 170 21.26 6.80 12.70
N LEU A 171 21.88 6.08 11.76
CA LEU A 171 22.24 4.67 11.89
C LEU A 171 23.48 4.34 11.04
N SER A 172 24.11 3.20 11.31
CA SER A 172 25.20 2.68 10.47
C SER A 172 24.67 1.99 9.22
N ASP A 173 25.49 1.91 8.17
CA ASP A 173 25.18 1.13 6.96
C ASP A 173 24.85 -0.32 7.29
N ARG A 174 25.60 -0.90 8.23
CA ARG A 174 25.35 -2.28 8.68
C ARG A 174 23.92 -2.46 9.19
N ALA A 175 23.42 -1.56 10.03
CA ALA A 175 22.06 -1.65 10.55
C ALA A 175 20.98 -1.30 9.50
N LEU A 176 21.35 -0.60 8.42
CA LEU A 176 20.45 -0.31 7.30
C LEU A 176 20.29 -1.50 6.34
N TYR A 177 21.33 -2.32 6.19
CA TYR A 177 21.41 -3.35 5.14
C TYR A 177 21.33 -4.80 5.64
N GLU A 178 21.48 -5.06 6.94
CA GLU A 178 21.16 -6.36 7.57
C GLU A 178 19.65 -6.51 7.80
#